data_AF-V6J648-F1
#
_entry.id   AF-V6J648-F1
#
_cell.length_a   1.000
_cell.length_b   1.000
_cell.length_c   1.000
_cell.angle_alpha   90.00
_cell.angle_beta   90.00
_cell.angle_gamma   90.00
#
_symmetry.space_group_name_H-M   'P 1'
#
loop_
_entity.id
_entity.type
_entity.pdbx_description
1 polymer ?
#
loop_
_entity_poly.entity_id
_entity_poly.type
_entity_poly.pdbx_seq_one_letter_code
_entity_poly.pdbx_strand_id
1 'polypeptide(L)'
;MSSHAKYAQVDNYLDLYLYAKQLHDHEWQEEIKRKLAELQNGRDDFEKLKEKDLQEQFTYVNRRILNLYQQLRSDAQFPADDLKAELFTLKQRRIELGKEIDRLRVQNQRIC
;
A
#
# COMPACT_ATOMS: atom_id res chain seq x y z
N MET A 1 -1.39 -5.45 -12.23
CA MET A 1 -1.81 -4.65 -13.40
C MET A 1 -1.12 -3.30 -13.30
N SER A 2 -0.28 -2.93 -14.27
CA SER A 2 0.54 -1.72 -14.22
C SER A 2 -0.31 -0.46 -14.16
N SER A 3 0.10 0.52 -13.35
CA SER A 3 -0.61 1.79 -13.12
C SER A 3 -1.04 2.49 -14.42
N HIS A 4 -0.24 2.35 -15.49
CA HIS A 4 -0.53 2.85 -16.84
C HIS A 4 -1.83 2.34 -17.46
N ALA A 5 -2.15 1.06 -17.34
CA ALA A 5 -3.37 0.48 -17.90
C ALA A 5 -4.63 1.05 -17.22
N LYS A 6 -4.49 1.47 -15.95
CA LYS A 6 -5.59 2.03 -15.15
C LYS A 6 -5.81 3.52 -15.45
N TYR A 7 -4.76 4.30 -15.69
CA TYR A 7 -4.90 5.70 -16.16
C TYR A 7 -5.58 5.74 -17.53
N ALA A 8 -5.17 4.87 -18.45
CA ALA A 8 -5.84 4.74 -19.75
C ALA A 8 -7.33 4.38 -19.63
N GLN A 9 -7.71 3.60 -18.62
CA GLN A 9 -9.11 3.27 -18.37
C GLN A 9 -9.91 4.48 -17.85
N VAL A 10 -9.34 5.29 -16.95
CA VAL A 10 -9.97 6.53 -16.46
C VAL A 10 -10.09 7.55 -17.59
N ASP A 11 -9.05 7.71 -18.41
CA ASP A 11 -9.04 8.60 -19.56
C ASP A 11 -10.15 8.22 -20.56
N ASN A 12 -10.30 6.91 -20.86
CA ASN A 12 -11.40 6.43 -21.71
C ASN A 12 -12.79 6.77 -21.15
N TYR A 13 -13.01 6.66 -19.83
CA TYR A 13 -14.29 7.04 -19.22
C TYR A 13 -14.52 8.56 -19.25
N LEU A 14 -13.46 9.37 -19.18
CA LEU A 14 -13.56 10.82 -19.34
C LEU A 14 -13.92 11.21 -20.78
N ASP A 15 -13.32 10.55 -21.77
CA ASP A 15 -13.66 10.74 -23.18
C ASP A 15 -15.13 10.39 -23.46
N LEU A 16 -15.60 9.26 -22.93
CA LEU A 16 -17.00 8.86 -23.03
C LEU A 16 -17.94 9.85 -22.34
N TYR A 17 -17.53 10.41 -21.20
CA TYR A 17 -18.32 11.43 -20.51
C TYR A 17 -18.46 12.71 -21.35
N LEU A 18 -17.36 13.16 -21.98
CA LEU A 18 -17.38 14.32 -22.87
C LEU A 18 -18.23 14.07 -24.11
N TYR A 19 -18.19 12.85 -24.65
CA TYR A 19 -19.01 12.47 -25.78
C TYR A 19 -20.51 12.39 -25.43
N ALA A 20 -20.86 11.79 -24.28
CA ALA A 20 -22.23 11.80 -23.76
C ALA A 20 -22.76 13.23 -23.55
N LYS A 21 -21.89 14.15 -23.12
CA LYS A 21 -22.19 15.58 -23.01
C LYS A 21 -22.49 16.24 -24.35
N GLN A 22 -21.75 15.90 -25.41
CA GLN A 22 -22.02 16.39 -26.76
C GLN A 22 -23.36 15.91 -27.31
N LEU A 23 -23.80 14.72 -26.90
CA LEU A 23 -25.09 14.16 -27.30
C LEU A 23 -26.27 14.65 -26.44
N HIS A 24 -26.01 15.50 -25.43
CA HIS A 24 -27.00 15.89 -24.40
C HIS A 24 -27.65 14.70 -23.67
N ASP A 25 -26.95 13.56 -23.65
CA ASP A 25 -27.40 12.37 -22.95
C ASP A 25 -26.99 12.46 -21.48
N HIS A 26 -27.93 12.99 -20.68
CA HIS A 26 -27.73 13.20 -19.25
C HIS A 26 -27.79 11.90 -18.45
N GLU A 27 -28.56 10.91 -18.91
CA GLU A 27 -28.67 9.61 -18.23
C GLU A 27 -27.34 8.84 -18.35
N TRP A 28 -26.76 8.84 -19.55
CA TRP A 28 -25.47 8.22 -19.80
C TRP A 28 -24.32 8.91 -19.05
N GLN A 29 -24.34 10.25 -18.96
CA GLN A 29 -23.37 11.00 -18.13
C GLN A 29 -23.42 10.58 -16.65
N GLU A 30 -24.61 10.40 -16.08
CA GLU A 30 -24.76 9.98 -14.68
C GLU A 30 -24.38 8.51 -14.45
N GLU A 31 -24.54 7.64 -15.45
CA GLU A 31 -23.99 6.29 -15.40
C GLU A 31 -22.45 6.30 -15.39
N ILE A 32 -21.82 7.08 -16.27
CA ILE A 32 -20.37 7.20 -16.34
C ILE A 32 -19.79 7.77 -15.05
N LYS A 33 -20.44 8.79 -14.46
CA LYS A 33 -20.04 9.35 -13.16
C LYS A 33 -20.08 8.30 -12.04
N ARG A 34 -21.12 7.47 -11.98
CA ARG A 34 -21.20 6.38 -10.99
C ARG A 34 -20.08 5.36 -11.17
N LYS A 35 -19.76 4.98 -12.41
CA LYS A 35 -18.65 4.07 -12.72
C LYS A 35 -17.29 4.66 -12.35
N LEU A 36 -17.08 5.95 -12.60
CA LEU A 36 -15.87 6.66 -12.18
C LEU A 36 -15.74 6.71 -10.65
N ALA A 37 -16.84 6.98 -9.94
CA ALA A 37 -16.85 6.97 -8.48
C ALA A 37 -16.58 5.58 -7.89
N GLU A 38 -17.12 4.51 -8.47
CA GLU A 38 -16.83 3.12 -8.09
C GLU A 38 -15.33 2.79 -8.28
N LEU A 39 -14.74 3.20 -9.40
CA LEU A 39 -13.31 3.00 -9.69
C LEU A 39 -12.40 3.77 -8.73
N GLN A 40 -12.85 4.92 -8.24
CA GLN A 40 -12.15 5.73 -7.25
C GLN A 40 -12.27 5.16 -5.83
N ASN A 41 -13.48 4.76 -5.41
CA ASN A 41 -13.71 4.21 -4.07
C ASN A 41 -13.03 2.85 -3.86
N GLY A 42 -13.05 1.96 -4.88
CA GLY A 42 -12.33 0.68 -4.81
C GLY A 42 -10.80 0.82 -4.72
N ARG A 43 -10.24 1.99 -5.09
CA ARG A 43 -8.81 2.31 -4.93
C ARG A 43 -8.49 2.62 -3.47
N ASP A 44 -9.34 3.42 -2.84
CA ASP A 44 -9.20 3.87 -1.46
C ASP A 44 -9.20 2.71 -0.47
N ASP A 45 -10.09 1.73 -0.68
CA ASP A 45 -10.19 0.57 0.20
C ASP A 45 -9.00 -0.38 0.05
N PHE A 46 -8.49 -0.58 -1.17
CA PHE A 46 -7.32 -1.43 -1.41
C PHE A 46 -6.02 -0.78 -0.91
N GLU A 47 -5.85 0.53 -1.11
CA GLU A 47 -4.69 1.28 -0.62
C GLU A 47 -4.68 1.32 0.92
N LYS A 48 -5.84 1.49 1.57
CA LYS A 48 -5.99 1.38 3.03
C LYS A 48 -5.69 -0.02 3.56
N LEU A 49 -6.17 -1.06 2.88
CA LEU A 49 -5.90 -2.46 3.28
C LEU A 49 -4.40 -2.77 3.23
N LYS A 50 -3.74 -2.29 2.17
CA LYS A 50 -2.29 -2.44 1.97
C LYS A 50 -1.48 -1.65 2.99
N GLU A 51 -1.90 -0.43 3.34
CA GLU A 51 -1.28 0.34 4.42
C GLU A 51 -1.36 -0.40 5.76
N LYS A 52 -2.54 -0.93 6.08
CA LYS A 52 -2.78 -1.69 7.31
C LYS A 52 -1.91 -2.95 7.38
N ASP A 53 -1.84 -3.74 6.31
CA ASP A 53 -0.99 -4.94 6.23
C ASP A 53 0.50 -4.61 6.44
N LEU A 54 1.01 -3.57 5.78
CA LEU A 54 2.39 -3.12 5.98
C LEU A 54 2.67 -2.69 7.42
N GLN A 55 1.70 -2.03 8.06
CA GLN A 55 1.83 -1.57 9.44
C GLN A 55 1.80 -2.74 10.44
N GLU A 56 0.99 -3.77 10.18
CA GLU A 56 0.97 -5.02 10.95
C GLU A 56 2.30 -5.77 10.83
N GLN A 57 2.83 -5.90 9.60
CA GLN A 57 4.14 -6.52 9.36
C GLN A 57 5.28 -5.76 10.05
N PHE A 58 5.28 -4.43 9.98
CA PHE A 58 6.27 -3.59 10.66
C PHE A 58 6.21 -3.76 12.18
N THR A 59 5.01 -3.82 12.74
CA THR A 59 4.80 -4.03 14.18
C THR A 59 5.29 -5.41 14.61
N TYR A 60 4.99 -6.45 13.82
CA TYR A 60 5.45 -7.82 14.07
C TYR A 60 6.98 -7.90 14.08
N VAL A 61 7.64 -7.35 13.05
CA VAL A 61 9.11 -7.35 12.94
C VAL A 61 9.73 -6.62 14.15
N ASN A 62 9.19 -5.48 14.57
CA ASN A 62 9.69 -4.77 15.74
C ASN A 62 9.54 -5.58 17.04
N ARG A 63 8.40 -6.26 17.23
CA ARG A 63 8.19 -7.15 18.38
C ARG A 63 9.19 -8.32 18.37
N ARG A 64 9.44 -8.92 17.20
CA ARG A 64 10.42 -10.00 17.06
C ARG A 64 11.83 -9.52 17.40
N ILE A 65 12.23 -8.34 16.93
CA ILE A 65 13.52 -7.72 17.27
C ILE A 65 13.62 -7.51 18.79
N LEU A 66 12.59 -6.97 19.44
CA LEU A 66 12.58 -6.75 20.89
C LEU A 66 12.71 -8.07 21.67
N ASN A 67 11.98 -9.11 21.26
CA ASN A 67 12.05 -10.43 21.87
C ASN A 67 13.45 -11.04 21.73
N LEU A 68 14.07 -10.95 20.55
CA LEU A 68 15.44 -11.42 20.34
C LEU A 68 16.45 -10.66 21.21
N TYR A 69 16.28 -9.35 21.38
CA TYR A 69 17.10 -8.56 22.30
C TYR A 69 16.93 -8.98 23.77
N GLN A 70 15.70 -9.30 24.19
CA GLN A 70 15.44 -9.82 25.53
C GLN A 70 16.10 -11.19 25.71
N GLN A 71 15.95 -12.11 24.75
CA GLN A 71 16.60 -13.42 24.78
C GLN A 71 18.13 -13.32 24.84
N LEU A 72 18.73 -12.41 24.06
CA LEU A 72 20.18 -12.15 24.09
C LEU A 72 20.67 -11.64 25.46
N ARG A 73 19.80 -10.94 26.21
CA ARG A 73 20.12 -10.40 27.53
C ARG A 73 19.89 -11.42 28.65
N SER A 74 18.95 -12.33 28.47
CA SER A 74 18.53 -13.33 29.45
C SER A 74 19.32 -14.63 29.37
N ASP A 75 19.78 -15.01 28.18
CA ASP A 75 20.27 -16.36 27.92
C ASP A 75 21.69 -16.32 27.32
N ALA A 76 22.69 -16.64 28.16
CA ALA A 76 24.10 -16.64 27.76
C ALA A 76 24.52 -17.92 27.00
N GLN A 77 23.60 -18.86 26.78
CA GLN A 77 23.87 -20.19 26.24
C GLN A 77 23.46 -20.40 24.77
N PHE A 78 22.73 -19.47 24.15
CA PHE A 78 22.43 -19.56 22.71
C PHE A 78 23.64 -19.17 21.86
N PRO A 79 23.90 -19.83 20.71
CA PRO A 79 24.96 -19.43 19.81
C PRO A 79 24.69 -17.99 19.34
N ALA A 80 25.47 -17.06 19.89
CA ALA A 80 25.27 -15.63 19.71
C ALA A 80 25.31 -15.20 18.23
N ASP A 81 25.90 -16.01 17.36
CA ASP A 81 26.06 -15.70 15.94
C ASP A 81 24.81 -15.99 15.10
N ASP A 82 24.07 -17.06 15.39
CA ASP A 82 22.78 -17.34 14.72
C ASP A 82 21.74 -16.27 15.08
N LEU A 83 21.73 -15.86 16.35
CA LEU A 83 20.82 -14.85 16.87
C LEU A 83 21.15 -13.45 16.33
N LYS A 84 22.44 -13.13 16.16
CA LYS A 84 22.89 -11.91 15.47
C LYS A 84 22.51 -11.90 14.00
N ALA A 85 22.61 -13.04 13.31
CA ALA A 85 22.22 -13.16 11.91
C ALA A 85 20.70 -12.96 11.71
N GLU A 86 19.87 -13.55 12.57
CA GLU A 86 18.41 -13.34 12.57
C GLU A 86 18.08 -11.86 12.86
N LEU A 87 18.76 -11.25 13.84
CA LEU A 87 18.58 -9.84 14.19
C LEU A 87 18.97 -8.90 13.02
N PHE A 88 20.06 -9.19 12.32
CA PHE A 88 20.50 -8.43 11.15
C PHE A 88 19.46 -8.50 10.02
N THR A 89 18.95 -9.70 9.74
CA THR A 89 17.90 -9.94 8.74
C THR A 89 16.62 -9.19 9.09
N LEU A 90 16.19 -9.22 10.35
CA LEU A 90 15.00 -8.51 10.80
C LEU A 90 15.17 -6.98 10.77
N LYS A 91 16.36 -6.47 11.08
CA LYS A 91 16.68 -5.04 10.92
C LYS A 91 16.61 -4.61 9.47
N GLN A 92 17.14 -5.43 8.56
CA GLN A 92 17.06 -5.18 7.12
C GLN A 92 15.60 -5.15 6.66
N ARG A 93 14.79 -6.14 7.06
CA ARG A 93 13.35 -6.18 6.77
C ARG A 93 12.60 -4.97 7.32
N ARG A 94 12.95 -4.49 8.53
CA ARG A 94 12.36 -3.28 9.12
C ARG A 94 12.65 -2.04 8.28
N ILE A 95 13.88 -1.89 7.77
CA ILE A 95 14.26 -0.76 6.91
C ILE A 95 13.49 -0.82 5.59
N GLU A 96 13.34 -2.00 5.00
CA GLU A 96 12.58 -2.20 3.77
C GLU A 96 11.10 -1.87 3.96
N LEU A 97 10.48 -2.40 5.01
CA LEU A 97 9.08 -2.09 5.36
C LEU A 97 8.89 -0.59 5.62
N GLY A 98 9.83 0.07 6.30
CA GLY A 98 9.81 1.52 6.49
C GLY A 98 9.82 2.28 5.16
N LYS A 99 10.70 1.89 4.23
CA LYS A 99 10.75 2.48 2.88
C LYS A 99 9.46 2.23 2.08
N GLU A 100 8.84 1.07 2.23
CA GLU A 100 7.57 0.75 1.57
C GLU A 100 6.41 1.58 2.12
N ILE A 101 6.34 1.76 3.44
CA ILE A 101 5.35 2.63 4.10
C ILE A 101 5.54 4.09 3.66
N ASP A 102 6.78 4.59 3.65
CA ASP A 102 7.07 5.97 3.24
C ASP A 102 6.70 6.22 1.77
N ARG A 103 7.00 5.27 0.87
CA ARG A 103 6.58 5.35 -0.54
C ARG A 103 5.06 5.35 -0.69
N LEU A 104 4.37 4.50 0.07
CA LEU A 104 2.91 4.41 0.03
C LEU A 104 2.26 5.72 0.52
N ARG A 105 2.80 6.33 1.59
CA ARG A 105 2.36 7.63 2.09
C ARG A 105 2.60 8.77 1.10
N VAL A 106 3.76 8.82 0.47
CA VAL A 106 4.07 9.82 -0.57
C VAL A 106 3.17 9.64 -1.80
N GLN A 107 2.85 8.39 -2.16
CA GLN A 107 1.92 8.09 -3.26
C GLN A 107 0.49 8.55 -2.93
N ASN A 108 0.01 8.33 -1.71
CA ASN A 108 -1.30 8.80 -1.26
C ASN A 108 -1.37 10.33 -1.17
N GLN A 109 -0.28 11.01 -0.79
CA GLN A 109 -0.23 12.49 -0.74
C GLN A 109 -0.18 13.17 -2.12
N ARG A 110 0.31 12.49 -3.16
CA ARG A 110 0.37 13.02 -4.54
C ARG A 110 -0.95 12.91 -5.31
N ILE A 111 -1.95 12.25 -4.72
CA ILE A 111 -3.28 12.04 -5.33
C ILE A 111 -4.30 13.08 -4.83
N CYS A 112 -3.92 13.95 -3.89
CA CYS A 112 -4.69 15.11 -3.46
C CYS A 112 -4.41 16.36 -4.31
#